data_AF-A0A2D7G8U8-F1
#
_entry.id   AF-A0A2D7G8U8-F1
#
_cell.length_a   1.000
_cell.length_b   1.000
_cell.length_c   1.000
_cell.angle_alpha   90.00
_cell.angle_beta   90.00
_cell.angle_gamma   90.00
#
_symmetry.space_group_name_H-M   'P 1'
#
loop_
_entity.id
_entity.type
_entity.pdbx_description
1 polymer ?
#
loop_
_entity_poly.entity_id
_entity_poly.type
_entity_poly.pdbx_seq_one_letter_code
_entity_poly.pdbx_strand_id
1 'polypeptide(L)'
;MVVICAGTTGYNLTMDARYVWMNQKRIQGSHFAHLKQAASANQLMVERRLDPCMSEVFEFNEIPAAHVKMRLNEHKPGNMSVLVQSPKTGLRTFEEALST
;
A
#
# COMPACT_ATOMS: atom_id res chain seq x y z
N MET A 1 6.31 -20.50 -7.84
CA MET A 1 4.96 -20.13 -7.37
C MET A 1 4.63 -18.75 -7.92
N VAL A 2 3.40 -18.50 -8.33
CA VAL A 2 2.90 -17.17 -8.72
C VAL A 2 1.78 -16.80 -7.75
N VAL A 3 1.96 -15.73 -6.99
CA VAL A 3 0.97 -15.21 -6.03
C VAL A 3 0.32 -13.96 -6.60
N ILE A 4 -1.00 -13.83 -6.50
CA ILE A 4 -1.78 -12.74 -7.09
C ILE A 4 -2.71 -12.15 -6.03
N CYS A 5 -2.77 -10.81 -5.94
CA CYS A 5 -3.71 -10.10 -5.07
C CYS A 5 -4.68 -9.17 -5.81
N ALA A 6 -4.43 -8.90 -7.09
CA ALA A 6 -5.26 -8.00 -7.91
C ALA A 6 -5.03 -8.26 -9.42
N GLY A 7 -5.91 -7.69 -10.25
CA GLY A 7 -5.79 -7.64 -11.71
C GLY A 7 -6.14 -6.24 -12.22
N THR A 8 -5.21 -5.30 -12.11
CA THR A 8 -5.43 -3.88 -12.46
C THR A 8 -5.79 -3.66 -13.93
N THR A 9 -5.40 -4.58 -14.82
CA THR A 9 -5.70 -4.58 -16.25
C THR A 9 -6.85 -5.52 -16.64
N GLY A 10 -7.66 -5.98 -15.67
CA GLY A 10 -8.79 -6.90 -15.88
C GLY A 10 -8.64 -8.22 -15.11
N TYR A 11 -9.78 -8.85 -14.80
CA TYR A 11 -9.84 -10.07 -13.97
C TYR A 11 -9.98 -11.39 -14.76
N ASN A 12 -10.17 -11.33 -16.08
CA ASN A 12 -10.19 -12.51 -16.94
C ASN A 12 -8.76 -13.01 -17.20
N LEU A 13 -8.24 -13.82 -16.29
CA LEU A 13 -6.90 -14.39 -16.39
C LEU A 13 -6.89 -15.65 -17.24
N THR A 14 -6.02 -15.71 -18.24
CA THR A 14 -5.70 -16.93 -18.99
C THR A 14 -4.20 -17.23 -18.87
N MET A 15 -3.86 -18.52 -18.85
CA MET A 15 -2.48 -18.98 -18.84
C MET A 15 -2.38 -20.33 -19.55
N ASP A 16 -1.23 -20.61 -20.14
CA ASP A 16 -0.95 -21.90 -20.75
C ASP A 16 -0.67 -22.95 -19.65
N ALA A 17 -1.61 -23.88 -19.49
CA ALA A 17 -1.58 -24.91 -18.46
C ALA A 17 -0.34 -25.81 -18.54
N ARG A 18 0.26 -25.99 -19.73
CA ARG A 18 1.47 -26.83 -19.90
C ARG A 18 2.61 -26.31 -19.04
N TYR A 19 2.82 -24.99 -19.03
CA TYR A 19 3.88 -24.37 -18.23
C TYR A 19 3.63 -24.46 -16.73
N VAL A 20 2.37 -24.64 -16.31
CA VAL A 20 2.00 -24.81 -14.92
C VAL A 20 2.24 -26.27 -14.50
N TRP A 21 1.60 -27.25 -15.13
CA TRP A 21 1.68 -28.63 -14.65
C TRP A 21 3.02 -29.30 -14.97
N MET A 22 3.61 -29.08 -16.15
CA MET A 22 4.86 -29.76 -16.53
C MET A 22 6.04 -29.30 -15.68
N ASN A 23 5.96 -28.07 -15.14
CA ASN A 23 6.96 -27.50 -14.24
C ASN A 23 6.47 -27.45 -12.79
N GLN A 24 5.37 -28.15 -12.47
CA GLN A 24 4.79 -28.25 -11.13
C GLN A 24 4.65 -26.90 -10.40
N LYS A 25 4.23 -25.86 -11.14
CA LYS A 25 4.05 -24.52 -10.58
C LYS A 25 2.71 -24.43 -9.87
N ARG A 26 2.68 -23.68 -8.77
CA ARG A 26 1.46 -23.28 -8.05
C ARG A 26 1.05 -21.85 -8.43
N ILE A 27 -0.24 -21.67 -8.68
CA ILE A 27 -0.91 -20.37 -8.75
C ILE A 27 -1.70 -20.18 -7.46
N GLN A 28 -1.49 -19.06 -6.75
CA GLN A 28 -2.08 -18.83 -5.44
C GLN A 28 -2.71 -17.44 -5.36
N GLY A 29 -4.01 -17.42 -5.09
CA GLY A 29 -4.68 -16.18 -4.70
C GLY A 29 -4.27 -15.76 -3.28
N SER A 30 -4.15 -14.45 -3.06
CA SER A 30 -3.94 -13.84 -1.75
C SER A 30 -4.83 -12.60 -1.63
N HIS A 31 -5.30 -12.30 -0.43
CA HIS A 31 -6.13 -11.12 -0.19
C HIS A 31 -5.86 -10.56 1.20
N PHE A 32 -5.39 -9.32 1.27
CA PHE A 32 -5.05 -8.65 2.52
C PHE A 32 -4.16 -9.51 3.45
N ALA A 33 -4.33 -9.35 4.75
CA ALA A 33 -3.66 -10.08 5.80
C ALA A 33 -4.58 -10.12 7.04
N HIS A 34 -4.49 -11.19 7.82
CA HIS A 34 -5.11 -11.23 9.14
C HIS A 34 -4.22 -10.54 10.19
N LEU A 35 -4.77 -10.25 11.38
CA LEU A 35 -4.09 -9.47 12.42
C LEU A 35 -2.66 -9.95 12.73
N LYS A 36 -2.45 -11.27 12.89
CA LYS A 36 -1.11 -11.82 13.16
C LYS A 36 -0.09 -11.50 12.05
N GLN A 37 -0.48 -11.57 10.78
CA GLN A 37 0.40 -11.22 9.65
C GLN A 37 0.69 -9.71 9.62
N ALA A 38 -0.34 -8.88 9.83
CA ALA A 38 -0.18 -7.43 9.88
C ALA A 38 0.73 -7.00 11.05
N ALA A 39 0.59 -7.61 12.23
CA ALA A 39 1.46 -7.37 13.38
C ALA A 39 2.91 -7.78 13.10
N SER A 40 3.14 -8.92 12.46
CA SER A 40 4.48 -9.32 12.01
C SER A 40 5.09 -8.32 11.02
N ALA A 41 4.31 -7.80 10.07
CA ALA A 41 4.79 -6.78 9.13
C ALA A 41 5.09 -5.46 9.85
N ASN A 42 4.24 -5.03 10.78
CA ASN A 42 4.48 -3.83 11.58
C ASN A 42 5.73 -3.96 12.46
N GLN A 43 6.02 -5.15 12.99
CA GLN A 43 7.25 -5.38 13.74
C GLN A 43 8.50 -5.12 12.89
N LEU A 44 8.49 -5.48 11.60
CA LEU A 44 9.58 -5.16 10.68
C LEU A 44 9.74 -3.64 10.44
N MET A 45 8.63 -2.88 10.46
CA MET A 45 8.67 -1.41 10.40
C MET A 45 9.34 -0.84 11.66
N VAL A 46 8.97 -1.33 12.85
CA VAL A 46 9.55 -0.91 14.14
C VAL A 46 11.04 -1.24 14.20
N GLU A 47 11.44 -2.41 13.70
CA GLU A 47 12.84 -2.84 13.57
C GLU A 47 13.61 -2.08 12.48
N ARG A 48 12.97 -1.15 11.76
CA ARG A 48 13.54 -0.37 10.65
C ARG A 48 14.10 -1.24 9.53
N ARG A 49 13.49 -2.40 9.30
CA ARG A 49 13.82 -3.31 8.18
C ARG A 49 13.02 -3.01 6.92
N LEU A 50 11.99 -2.17 7.06
CA LEU A 50 11.12 -1.70 6.00
C LEU A 50 11.04 -0.17 6.05
N ASP A 51 10.92 0.45 4.88
CA ASP A 51 10.66 1.89 4.73
C ASP A 51 9.17 2.11 4.38
N PRO A 52 8.50 3.15 4.92
CA PRO A 52 7.10 3.44 4.58
C PRO A 52 6.88 3.83 3.10
N CYS A 53 7.93 4.25 2.40
CA CYS A 53 7.93 4.69 1.00
C CYS A 53 6.86 5.77 0.73
N MET A 54 6.70 6.73 1.65
CA MET A 54 5.71 7.80 1.51
C MET A 54 6.13 8.77 0.41
N SER A 55 5.25 9.02 -0.56
CA SER A 55 5.57 9.82 -1.75
C SER A 55 5.14 11.28 -1.64
N GLU A 56 3.89 11.53 -1.25
CA GLU A 56 3.28 12.86 -1.18
C GLU A 56 2.31 12.93 0.00
N VAL A 57 2.20 14.10 0.63
CA VAL A 57 1.25 14.38 1.71
C VAL A 57 0.32 15.52 1.28
N PHE A 58 -0.98 15.34 1.52
CA PHE A 58 -2.04 16.29 1.17
C PHE A 58 -2.71 16.84 2.42
N GLU A 59 -3.28 18.04 2.31
CA GLU A 59 -4.13 18.65 3.34
C GLU A 59 -5.51 17.96 3.40
N PHE A 60 -6.23 18.15 4.50
CA PHE A 60 -7.54 17.50 4.72
C PHE A 60 -8.57 17.86 3.64
N ASN A 61 -8.58 19.11 3.17
CA ASN A 61 -9.46 19.57 2.10
C ASN A 61 -9.07 19.06 0.71
N GLU A 62 -7.88 18.47 0.54
CA GLU A 62 -7.36 17.93 -0.71
C GLU A 62 -7.61 16.42 -0.87
N ILE A 63 -8.20 15.75 0.13
CA ILE A 63 -8.54 14.31 0.06
C ILE A 63 -9.22 13.93 -1.28
N PRO A 64 -10.23 14.66 -1.79
CA PRO A 64 -10.85 14.32 -3.06
C PRO A 64 -9.86 14.39 -4.25
N ALA A 65 -9.00 15.41 -4.28
CA ALA A 65 -8.02 15.59 -5.35
C ALA A 65 -6.95 14.49 -5.32
N ALA A 66 -6.49 14.09 -4.13
CA ALA A 66 -5.55 12.97 -3.97
C ALA A 66 -6.12 11.65 -4.54
N HIS A 67 -7.40 11.37 -4.31
CA HIS A 67 -8.05 10.18 -4.86
C HIS A 67 -8.18 10.24 -6.40
N VAL A 68 -8.48 11.41 -6.97
CA VAL A 68 -8.53 11.60 -8.43
C VAL A 68 -7.14 11.37 -9.04
N LYS A 69 -6.08 11.91 -8.42
CA LYS A 69 -4.69 11.70 -8.85
C LYS A 69 -4.31 10.22 -8.86
N MET A 70 -4.74 9.45 -7.85
CA MET A 70 -4.55 7.99 -7.83
C MET A 70 -5.29 7.31 -8.98
N ARG A 71 -6.56 7.63 -9.18
CA ARG A 71 -7.42 7.05 -10.23
C ARG A 71 -6.85 7.23 -11.63
N LEU A 72 -6.22 8.38 -11.89
CA LEU A 72 -5.59 8.71 -13.17
C LEU A 72 -4.14 8.20 -13.30
N ASN A 73 -3.59 7.58 -12.25
CA ASN A 73 -2.17 7.16 -12.17
C ASN A 73 -1.16 8.32 -12.33
N GLU A 74 -1.49 9.51 -11.82
CA GLU A 74 -0.65 10.72 -11.92
C GLU A 74 0.19 11.00 -10.65
N HIS A 75 0.06 10.12 -9.64
CA HIS A 75 0.78 10.23 -8.38
C HIS A 75 2.24 9.76 -8.51
N LYS A 76 3.13 10.31 -7.67
CA LYS A 76 4.52 9.84 -7.64
C LYS A 76 4.59 8.40 -7.10
N PRO A 77 5.58 7.59 -7.53
CA PRO A 77 5.80 6.26 -6.98
C PRO A 77 5.90 6.28 -5.45
N GLY A 78 5.15 5.39 -4.79
CA GLY A 78 5.09 5.27 -3.33
C GLY A 78 3.67 5.41 -2.79
N ASN A 79 3.56 5.60 -1.47
CA ASN A 79 2.29 5.70 -0.76
C ASN A 79 1.94 7.17 -0.50
N MET A 80 0.79 7.63 -0.98
CA MET A 80 0.27 8.97 -0.62
C MET A 80 -0.32 8.95 0.80
N SER A 81 -0.32 10.09 1.48
CA SER A 81 -0.89 10.27 2.82
C SER A 81 -1.64 11.59 2.94
N VAL A 82 -2.49 11.73 3.95
CA VAL A 82 -3.29 12.95 4.15
C VAL A 82 -3.25 13.36 5.62
N LEU A 83 -3.12 14.65 5.89
CA LEU A 83 -3.30 15.22 7.21
C LEU A 83 -4.79 15.19 7.63
N VAL A 84 -5.04 14.85 8.90
CA VAL A 84 -6.39 14.86 9.49
C VAL A 84 -6.47 15.89 10.61
N GLN A 85 -5.87 15.58 11.77
CA GLN A 85 -5.76 16.52 12.89
C GLN A 85 -4.33 17.04 13.09
N SER A 86 -3.35 16.53 12.34
CA SER A 86 -1.99 17.05 12.38
C SER A 86 -1.94 18.38 11.62
N PRO A 87 -1.55 19.50 12.26
CA PRO A 87 -1.62 20.83 11.65
C PRO A 87 -0.59 21.06 10.53
N LYS A 88 0.45 20.24 10.45
CA LYS A 88 1.48 20.27 9.40
C LYS A 88 2.19 18.92 9.29
N THR A 89 3.00 18.75 8.25
CA THR A 89 3.86 17.57 8.06
C THR A 89 5.04 17.54 9.03
N GLY A 90 5.57 16.35 9.30
CA GLY A 90 6.83 16.17 10.04
C GLY A 90 6.70 16.05 11.56
N LEU A 91 5.49 16.19 12.10
CA LEU A 91 5.17 15.96 13.50
C LEU A 91 5.10 14.45 13.80
N ARG A 92 5.54 14.07 15.00
CA ARG A 92 5.70 12.67 15.42
C ARG A 92 4.97 12.32 16.69
N THR A 93 4.67 13.30 17.54
CA THR A 93 3.97 13.08 18.82
C THR A 93 2.71 13.92 18.92
N PHE A 94 1.85 13.55 19.86
CA PHE A 94 0.62 14.29 20.13
C PHE A 94 0.91 15.69 20.71
N GLU A 95 1.92 15.80 21.57
CA GLU A 95 2.36 17.05 22.17
C GLU A 95 2.86 18.04 21.11
N GLU A 96 3.61 17.55 20.11
CA GLU A 96 4.06 18.38 18.99
C GLU A 96 2.87 18.96 18.21
N ALA A 97 1.84 18.15 17.96
CA ALA A 97 0.62 18.58 17.28
C ALA A 97 -0.21 19.59 18.09
N LEU A 98 -0.26 19.45 19.42
CA LEU A 98 -0.96 20.39 20.30
C LEU A 98 -0.24 21.74 20.44
N SER A 99 1.09 21.74 20.32
CA SER A 99 1.93 22.93 20.53
C SER A 99 2.05 23.85 19.31
N THR A 100 1.52 23.42 18.15
CA THR A 100 1.55 24.16 16.88
C THR A 100 0.27 24.96 16.70
#